data_AF-A0A382TUB5-F1
#
_entry.id   AF-A0A382TUB5-F1
#
_cell.length_a   1.000
_cell.length_b   1.000
_cell.length_c   1.000
_cell.angle_alpha   90.00
_cell.angle_beta   90.00
_cell.angle_gamma   90.00
#
_symmetry.space_group_name_H-M   'P 1'
#
loop_
_entity.id
_entity.type
_entity.pdbx_description
1 polymer ?
#
loop_
_entity_poly.entity_id
_entity_poly.type
_entity_poly.pdbx_seq_one_letter_code
_entity_poly.pdbx_strand_id
1 'polypeptide(L)'
;KPPVLIVASIGEGSFPIRVNGRLAEEFGVSRLNVTVRTPATILDVLDALGTEYPESISTIGEAIPFVSGRHRNATEKLQSGQEITLLMPAAGG
;
A
#
# COMPACT_ATOMS: atom_id res chain seq x y z
N LYS A 1 -0.95 -8.62 40.25
CA LYS A 1 -1.44 -8.66 38.85
C LYS A 1 -0.25 -8.96 37.96
N PRO A 2 -0.21 -10.09 37.24
CA PRO A 2 0.89 -10.36 36.31
C PRO A 2 0.86 -9.36 35.14
N PRO A 3 2.00 -9.05 34.51
CA PRO A 3 2.03 -8.21 33.32
C PRO A 3 1.31 -8.93 32.16
N VAL A 4 0.40 -8.23 31.50
CA VAL A 4 -0.21 -8.71 30.25
C VAL A 4 0.83 -8.55 29.15
N LEU A 5 1.40 -9.67 28.71
CA LEU A 5 2.22 -9.71 27.49
C LEU A 5 1.25 -9.55 26.31
N ILE A 6 1.15 -8.34 25.76
CA ILE A 6 0.42 -8.12 24.51
C ILE A 6 1.29 -8.72 23.39
N VAL A 7 1.04 -9.99 23.07
CA VAL A 7 1.60 -10.60 21.86
C VAL A 7 0.90 -9.93 20.68
N ALA A 8 1.61 -9.05 19.96
CA ALA A 8 1.10 -8.53 18.70
C ALA A 8 0.84 -9.74 17.79
N SER A 9 -0.43 -10.01 17.47
CA SER A 9 -0.77 -11.12 16.58
C SER A 9 -0.16 -10.85 15.21
N ILE A 10 0.74 -11.75 14.80
CA ILE A 10 1.25 -11.82 13.43
C ILE A 10 0.19 -12.53 12.58
N GLY A 11 -0.21 -11.92 11.47
CA GLY A 11 -1.23 -12.48 10.57
C GLY A 11 -1.10 -11.90 9.18
N GLU A 12 -1.97 -12.30 8.26
CA GLU A 12 -2.08 -11.70 6.93
C GLU A 12 -3.16 -10.62 6.92
N GLY A 13 -2.88 -9.49 6.27
CA GLY A 13 -3.82 -8.41 6.05
C GLY A 13 -3.99 -8.17 4.56
N SER A 14 -5.23 -8.15 4.09
CA SER A 14 -5.57 -7.77 2.71
C SER A 14 -5.95 -6.29 2.68
N PHE A 15 -5.27 -5.52 1.84
CA PHE A 15 -5.45 -4.08 1.70
C PHE A 15 -5.96 -3.74 0.30
N PRO A 16 -7.14 -3.11 0.17
CA PRO A 16 -7.62 -2.61 -1.11
C PRO A 16 -6.73 -1.48 -1.62
N ILE A 17 -6.26 -1.60 -2.85
CA ILE A 17 -5.42 -0.62 -3.53
C ILE A 17 -6.17 -0.03 -4.71
N ARG A 18 -6.18 1.29 -4.79
CA ARG A 18 -6.63 2.04 -5.97
C ARG A 18 -5.43 2.64 -6.66
N VAL A 19 -5.36 2.44 -7.97
CA VAL A 19 -4.33 3.03 -8.83
C VAL A 19 -4.99 3.88 -9.89
N ASN A 20 -4.28 4.91 -10.35
CA ASN A 20 -4.76 5.82 -11.39
C ASN A 20 -3.65 6.14 -12.40
N GLY A 21 -4.02 6.84 -13.48
CA GLY A 21 -3.09 7.29 -14.53
C GLY A 21 -2.22 6.15 -15.04
N ARG A 22 -0.92 6.44 -15.18
CA ARG A 22 0.06 5.50 -15.70
C ARG A 22 0.12 4.17 -14.94
N LEU A 23 -0.03 4.17 -13.62
CA LEU A 23 -0.06 2.91 -12.85
C LEU A 23 -1.25 2.01 -13.23
N ALA A 24 -2.42 2.61 -13.44
CA ALA A 24 -3.60 1.83 -13.85
C ALA A 24 -3.46 1.27 -15.26
N GLU A 25 -2.77 1.98 -16.14
CA GLU A 25 -2.46 1.54 -17.51
C GLU A 25 -1.46 0.38 -17.49
N GLU A 26 -0.39 0.48 -16.70
CA GLU A 26 0.62 -0.57 -16.58
C GLU A 26 0.09 -1.82 -15.85
N PHE A 27 -0.73 -1.65 -14.82
CA PHE A 27 -1.34 -2.79 -14.09
C PHE A 27 -2.51 -3.43 -14.86
N GLY A 28 -3.07 -2.73 -15.85
CA GLY A 28 -4.28 -3.16 -16.57
C GLY A 28 -5.57 -3.16 -15.73
N VAL A 29 -5.50 -2.70 -14.48
CA VAL A 29 -6.62 -2.60 -13.54
C VAL A 29 -6.53 -1.31 -12.74
N SER A 30 -7.67 -0.77 -12.32
CA SER A 30 -7.70 0.43 -11.45
C SER A 30 -7.86 0.10 -9.96
N ARG A 31 -8.14 -1.16 -9.64
CA ARG A 31 -8.36 -1.66 -8.28
C ARG A 31 -7.81 -3.07 -8.14
N LEU A 32 -7.09 -3.32 -7.06
CA LEU A 32 -6.55 -4.63 -6.71
C LEU A 32 -6.49 -4.77 -5.18
N ASN A 33 -6.26 -5.98 -4.68
CA ASN A 33 -6.03 -6.23 -3.27
C ASN A 33 -4.62 -6.77 -3.08
N VAL A 34 -3.88 -6.20 -2.13
CA VAL A 34 -2.53 -6.65 -1.79
C VAL A 34 -2.55 -7.29 -0.42
N THR A 35 -2.05 -8.51 -0.32
CA THR A 35 -1.94 -9.25 0.93
C THR A 35 -0.51 -9.17 1.46
N VAL A 36 -0.34 -8.67 2.68
CA VAL A 36 0.97 -8.59 3.36
C VAL A 36 0.88 -9.07 4.80
N ARG A 37 2.03 -9.37 5.40
CA ARG A 37 2.11 -9.71 6.83
C ARG A 37 1.82 -8.49 7.69
N THR A 38 1.12 -8.69 8.79
CA THR A 38 0.72 -7.66 9.75
C THR A 38 1.51 -7.80 11.06
N PRO A 39 1.81 -6.69 11.76
CA PRO A 39 1.48 -5.31 11.40
C PRO A 39 2.21 -4.84 10.14
N ALA A 40 1.50 -4.17 9.24
CA ALA A 40 2.00 -3.71 7.94
C ALA A 40 2.08 -2.19 7.87
N THR A 41 2.96 -1.67 7.02
CA THR A 41 3.09 -0.25 6.67
C THR A 41 2.79 -0.05 5.19
N ILE A 42 2.75 1.21 4.75
CA ILE A 42 2.63 1.52 3.31
C ILE A 42 3.83 0.95 2.55
N LEU A 43 5.03 1.00 3.13
CA LEU A 43 6.23 0.42 2.51
C LEU A 43 6.10 -1.07 2.24
N ASP A 44 5.56 -1.84 3.19
CA ASP A 44 5.35 -3.28 3.00
C ASP A 44 4.41 -3.57 1.82
N VAL A 45 3.40 -2.72 1.62
CA VAL A 45 2.47 -2.84 0.48
C VAL A 45 3.15 -2.45 -0.83
N LEU A 46 3.95 -1.38 -0.85
CA LEU A 46 4.69 -0.97 -2.05
C LEU A 46 5.75 -2.00 -2.46
N ASP A 47 6.41 -2.64 -1.50
CA ASP A 47 7.37 -3.73 -1.74
C ASP A 47 6.69 -4.96 -2.34
N ALA A 48 5.52 -5.34 -1.80
CA ALA A 48 4.70 -6.42 -2.35
C ALA A 48 4.26 -6.11 -3.79
N LEU A 49 3.83 -4.87 -4.06
CA LEU A 49 3.49 -4.42 -5.41
C LEU A 49 4.69 -4.44 -6.36
N GLY A 50 5.87 -4.00 -5.91
CA GLY A 50 7.09 -4.05 -6.71
C GLY A 50 7.55 -5.48 -7.03
N THR A 51 7.27 -6.43 -6.12
CA THR A 51 7.51 -7.86 -6.36
C THR A 51 6.53 -8.44 -7.38
N GLU A 52 5.25 -8.02 -7.36
CA GLU A 52 4.21 -8.48 -8.29
C GLU A 52 4.33 -7.83 -9.68
N TYR A 53 4.68 -6.54 -9.75
CA TYR A 53 4.83 -5.74 -10.97
C TYR A 53 6.25 -5.19 -11.12
N PRO A 54 7.26 -6.03 -11.37
CA PRO A 54 8.65 -5.61 -11.43
C PRO A 54 8.92 -4.59 -12.55
N GLU A 55 8.19 -4.68 -13.66
CA GLU A 55 8.30 -3.74 -14.79
C GLU A 55 7.80 -2.33 -14.44
N SER A 56 6.98 -2.20 -13.40
CA SER A 56 6.39 -0.95 -12.94
C SER A 56 7.06 -0.38 -11.68
N ILE A 57 8.16 -0.96 -11.19
CA ILE A 57 8.82 -0.51 -9.94
C ILE A 57 9.13 1.00 -9.95
N SER A 58 9.63 1.52 -11.07
CA SER A 58 9.92 2.95 -11.20
C SER A 58 8.66 3.79 -11.02
N THR A 59 7.57 3.40 -11.69
CA THR A 59 6.29 4.12 -11.66
C THR A 59 5.57 3.96 -10.31
N ILE A 60 5.70 2.81 -9.65
CA ILE A 60 5.26 2.61 -8.26
C ILE A 60 6.02 3.56 -7.31
N GLY A 61 7.32 3.74 -7.53
CA GLY A 61 8.17 4.66 -6.74
C GLY A 61 7.85 6.14 -6.95
N GLU A 62 7.25 6.50 -8.08
CA GLU A 62 6.79 7.87 -8.37
C GLU A 62 5.43 8.19 -7.74
N ALA A 63 4.64 7.17 -7.41
CA ALA A 63 3.28 7.35 -6.91
C ALA A 63 3.26 7.92 -5.48
N ILE A 64 2.26 8.76 -5.22
CA ILE A 64 2.03 9.38 -3.92
C ILE A 64 0.95 8.56 -3.18
N PRO A 65 1.28 7.87 -2.08
CA PRO A 65 0.33 7.04 -1.36
C PRO A 65 -0.57 7.86 -0.41
N PHE A 66 -1.85 7.55 -0.40
CA PHE A 66 -2.86 8.08 0.51
C PHE A 66 -3.60 6.95 1.20
N VAL A 67 -3.91 7.09 2.48
CA VAL A 67 -4.73 6.14 3.24
C VAL A 67 -5.98 6.86 3.72
N SER A 68 -7.16 6.36 3.34
CA SER A 68 -8.45 6.98 3.67
C SER A 68 -8.51 8.49 3.39
N GLY A 69 -7.97 8.93 2.26
CA GLY A 69 -7.98 10.35 1.84
C GLY A 69 -7.03 11.28 2.63
N ARG A 70 -6.16 10.74 3.49
CA ARG A 70 -5.14 11.51 4.21
C ARG A 70 -3.75 11.04 3.79
N HIS A 71 -2.84 11.99 3.59
CA HIS A 71 -1.42 11.69 3.49
C HIS A 71 -0.93 11.16 4.84
N ARG A 72 -0.37 9.95 4.84
CA ARG A 72 0.21 9.30 6.02
C ARG A 72 1.69 9.09 5.77
N ASN A 73 2.48 9.11 6.84
CA ASN A 73 3.89 8.73 6.73
C ASN A 73 3.98 7.26 6.29
N ALA A 74 4.90 6.95 5.36
CA ALA A 74 5.03 5.62 4.78
C ALA A 74 5.34 4.52 5.81
N THR A 75 5.87 4.91 6.98
CA THR A 75 6.21 4.03 8.12
C THR A 75 5.09 3.88 9.14
N GLU A 76 3.96 4.58 8.97
CA GLU A 76 2.81 4.43 9.86
C GLU A 76 2.11 3.10 9.59
N LYS A 77 1.63 2.44 10.67
CA LYS A 77 0.96 1.15 10.57
C LYS A 77 -0.41 1.28 9.92
N LEU A 78 -0.67 0.43 8.93
CA LEU A 78 -1.96 0.27 8.32
C LEU A 78 -2.89 -0.53 9.26
N GLN A 79 -4.15 -0.13 9.29
CA GLN A 79 -5.22 -0.91 9.91
C GLN A 79 -5.84 -1.84 8.87
N SER A 80 -6.24 -3.04 9.29
CA SER A 80 -6.87 -4.02 8.40
C SER A 80 -8.09 -3.41 7.67
N GLY A 81 -8.19 -3.66 6.37
CA GLY A 81 -9.27 -3.16 5.52
C GLY A 81 -9.17 -1.67 5.13
N GLN A 82 -8.11 -0.95 5.51
CA GLN A 82 -7.89 0.40 5.01
C GLN A 82 -7.58 0.38 3.51
N GLU A 83 -8.28 1.24 2.76
CA GLU A 83 -8.00 1.48 1.35
C GLU A 83 -6.79 2.41 1.20
N ILE A 84 -5.88 2.02 0.31
CA ILE A 84 -4.71 2.78 -0.09
C ILE A 84 -4.94 3.27 -1.52
N THR A 85 -4.73 4.55 -1.76
CA THR A 85 -4.75 5.12 -3.11
C THR A 85 -3.34 5.53 -3.50
N LEU A 86 -2.88 5.05 -4.64
CA LEU A 86 -1.61 5.46 -5.27
C LEU A 86 -1.94 6.47 -6.36
N LEU A 87 -1.60 7.73 -6.13
CA LEU A 87 -1.81 8.81 -7.08
C LEU A 87 -0.54 9.08 -7.87
N MET A 88 -0.62 8.99 -9.20
CA MET A 88 0.45 9.49 -10.05
C MET A 88 0.57 11.02 -9.91
N PRO A 89 1.79 11.57 -9.79
CA PRO A 89 2.01 13.00 -9.89
C PRO A 89 1.41 13.53 -11.19
N ALA A 90 0.87 14.75 -11.16
CA ALA A 90 0.47 15.41 -12.39
C ALA A 90 1.72 15.55 -13.27
N ALA A 91 1.75 14.91 -14.44
CA ALA A 91 2.78 15.16 -15.43
C ALA A 91 2.67 16.64 -15.78
N GLY A 92 3.65 17.44 -15.36
CA GLY A 92 3.70 18.85 -15.68
C GLY A 92 3.65 19.03 -17.20
N GLY A 93 2.72 19.85 -17.67
CA GLY A 93 2.69 20.35 -19.04
C GLY A 93 3.58 21.58 -19.19
#